data_AF-A7A704-F1
#
_entry.id   AF-A7A704-F1
#
_cell.length_a   1.000
_cell.length_b   1.000
_cell.length_c   1.000
_cell.angle_alpha   90.00
_cell.angle_beta   90.00
_cell.angle_gamma   90.00
#
_symmetry.space_group_name_H-M   'P 1'
#
loop_
_entity.id
_entity.type
_entity.pdbx_description
1 polymer ?
#
loop_
_entity_poly.entity_id
_entity_poly.type
_entity_poly.pdbx_seq_one_letter_code
_entity_poly.pdbx_strand_id
1 'polypeptide(L)'
;MDSNSLPLSNLSPAQRKAFNGHLNDMWDDYQDELADLIIEAKTMVPNSLYFGDDPTTEARRQLEDYARKANLIAQDYYRNVRAAWAEAAGISMPDYKEAQVSSDRAFWQIVGGYNNTMHVGAKFTDVINGRSKAGLTMDHLWAINTRGYTEDDWARLAKDVINETARLTGRFTAQNDPTRPKYARVPQGKTCAFCAMLASRGFVYASEDTAGKWHRYHHGCDCKIVPSWGETEIDGYDPDKLKAIYQQAKNAAKAAGDGSDPNTVLSWMRSESPDMFTDGSEFAPDLRIPRGSRLEQQLGEAYTRRVNRLLNKTEHKDAARLWAKYAAQYDIKETRLPKGAYFSPSDGGIHLNLDTVMAGDNAHRPVQNLFHESGHMLDWLLDKNSFSWAPHNGKLFNDVLKRDAQRIFDTTQATLMAEDKPAGRQSVMKAIAREIATNSAKTDRNVEDMLQAALGDDYHGSVGHPKGYFRQSGQLQSTEAFAEMLDAQMANPEAWRLIANYFPESAKMFNTMIQEALS
;
A
#
# COMPACT_ATOMS: atom_id res chain seq x y z
N MET A 1 13.88 40.59 -22.71
CA MET A 1 12.56 39.94 -22.58
C MET A 1 12.75 38.84 -21.54
N ASP A 2 11.94 38.81 -20.48
CA ASP A 2 11.92 37.67 -19.58
C ASP A 2 11.35 36.47 -20.37
N SER A 3 12.23 35.67 -20.96
CA SER A 3 11.91 34.52 -21.83
C SER A 3 11.39 33.30 -21.06
N ASN A 4 11.18 33.43 -19.75
CA ASN A 4 10.78 32.34 -18.85
C ASN A 4 9.33 31.87 -19.07
N SER A 5 8.58 32.58 -19.93
CA SER A 5 7.23 32.24 -20.39
C SER A 5 6.97 32.98 -21.70
N LEU A 6 7.04 32.27 -22.83
CA LEU A 6 6.72 32.76 -24.17
C LEU A 6 5.21 32.61 -24.41
N PRO A 7 4.44 33.72 -24.38
CA PRO A 7 3.03 33.63 -24.73
C PRO A 7 2.89 33.39 -26.24
N LEU A 8 2.23 32.30 -26.63
CA LEU A 8 1.90 31.99 -28.03
C LEU A 8 0.66 32.77 -28.49
N SER A 9 0.60 34.07 -28.19
CA SER A 9 -0.54 34.94 -28.50
C SER A 9 -0.74 35.16 -30.00
N ASN A 10 0.31 34.92 -30.79
CA ASN A 10 0.29 34.91 -32.25
C ASN A 10 -0.40 33.66 -32.83
N LEU A 11 -0.67 32.62 -32.03
CA LEU A 11 -1.28 31.38 -32.48
C LEU A 11 -2.77 31.29 -32.12
N SER A 12 -3.58 30.86 -33.09
CA SER A 12 -4.97 30.47 -32.87
C SER A 12 -5.08 29.25 -31.94
N PRO A 13 -6.25 28.98 -31.33
CA PRO A 13 -6.44 27.79 -30.50
C PRO A 13 -6.11 26.46 -31.22
N ALA A 14 -6.47 26.35 -32.51
CA ALA A 14 -6.15 25.16 -33.30
C ALA A 14 -4.64 24.99 -33.53
N GLN A 15 -3.91 26.08 -33.79
CA GLN A 15 -2.45 26.06 -33.91
C GLN A 15 -1.77 25.73 -32.59
N ARG A 16 -2.27 26.24 -31.45
CA ARG A 16 -1.75 25.86 -30.13
C ARG A 16 -1.95 24.38 -29.83
N LYS A 17 -3.11 23.82 -30.18
CA LYS A 17 -3.36 22.39 -30.05
C LYS A 17 -2.40 21.56 -30.92
N ALA A 18 -2.19 21.96 -32.17
CA ALA A 18 -1.25 21.29 -33.07
C ALA A 18 0.20 21.38 -32.56
N PHE A 19 0.60 22.55 -32.04
CA PHE A 19 1.90 22.74 -31.41
C PHE A 19 2.08 21.83 -30.19
N ASN A 20 1.09 21.73 -29.30
CA ASN A 20 1.16 20.82 -28.17
C ASN A 20 1.21 19.35 -28.62
N GLY A 21 0.47 18.97 -29.67
CA GLY A 21 0.59 17.64 -30.28
C GLY A 21 2.02 17.36 -30.77
N HIS A 22 2.64 18.32 -31.44
CA HIS A 22 4.02 18.19 -31.89
C HIS A 22 5.03 18.04 -30.74
N LEU A 23 4.82 18.74 -29.62
CA LEU A 23 5.63 18.54 -28.41
C LEU A 23 5.47 17.15 -27.81
N ASN A 24 4.28 16.55 -27.92
CA ASN A 24 4.02 15.18 -27.47
C ASN A 24 4.67 14.16 -28.40
N ASP A 25 4.62 14.34 -29.72
CA ASP A 25 5.33 13.47 -30.67
C ASP A 25 6.84 13.44 -30.36
N MET A 26 7.47 14.61 -30.11
CA MET A 26 8.88 14.67 -29.71
C MET A 26 9.15 13.98 -28.36
N TRP A 27 8.20 14.06 -27.44
CA TRP A 27 8.31 13.42 -26.13
C TRP A 27 8.25 11.90 -26.27
N ASP A 28 7.31 11.38 -27.07
CA ASP A 28 7.18 9.95 -27.36
C ASP A 28 8.44 9.40 -28.03
N ASP A 29 8.95 10.08 -29.07
CA ASP A 29 10.20 9.71 -29.75
C ASP A 29 11.38 9.64 -28.77
N TYR A 30 11.51 10.65 -27.88
CA TYR A 30 12.54 10.68 -26.84
C TYR A 30 12.41 9.53 -25.84
N GLN A 31 11.17 9.14 -25.50
CA GLN A 31 10.93 8.01 -24.61
C GLN A 31 11.36 6.69 -25.27
N ASP A 32 10.99 6.49 -26.53
CA ASP A 32 11.27 5.27 -27.29
C ASP A 32 12.77 5.09 -27.53
N GLU A 33 13.47 6.15 -27.96
CA GLU A 33 14.93 6.10 -28.16
C GLU A 33 15.68 5.74 -26.87
N LEU A 34 15.28 6.30 -25.73
CA LEU A 34 15.87 5.93 -24.44
C LEU A 34 15.49 4.51 -24.02
N ALA A 35 14.28 4.05 -24.32
CA ALA A 35 13.84 2.70 -23.98
C ALA A 35 14.66 1.65 -24.76
N ASP A 36 14.85 1.87 -26.06
CA ASP A 36 15.67 1.01 -26.93
C ASP A 36 17.13 0.98 -26.46
N LEU A 37 17.70 2.14 -26.13
CA LEU A 37 19.05 2.22 -25.58
C LEU A 37 19.19 1.43 -24.27
N ILE A 38 18.17 1.49 -23.40
CA ILE A 38 18.14 0.74 -22.14
C ILE A 38 18.05 -0.77 -22.41
N ILE A 39 17.23 -1.21 -23.37
CA ILE A 39 17.09 -2.64 -23.72
C ILE A 39 18.43 -3.20 -24.21
N GLU A 40 19.11 -2.46 -25.10
CA GLU A 40 20.44 -2.82 -25.59
C GLU A 40 21.44 -2.91 -24.42
N ALA A 41 21.54 -1.86 -23.59
CA ALA A 41 22.52 -1.78 -22.51
C ALA A 41 22.32 -2.85 -21.43
N LYS A 42 21.06 -3.20 -21.12
CA LYS A 42 20.72 -4.29 -20.19
C LYS A 42 21.24 -5.65 -20.66
N THR A 43 21.51 -5.81 -21.95
CA THR A 43 22.05 -7.05 -22.52
C THR A 43 23.57 -6.96 -22.66
N MET A 44 24.07 -5.85 -23.22
CA MET A 44 25.48 -5.73 -23.58
C MET A 44 26.40 -5.53 -22.37
N VAL A 45 25.97 -4.76 -21.37
CA VAL A 45 26.80 -4.50 -20.18
C VAL A 45 27.04 -5.79 -19.38
N PRO A 46 26.03 -6.63 -19.07
CA PRO A 46 26.30 -7.93 -18.44
C PRO A 46 27.14 -8.88 -19.31
N ASN A 47 26.94 -8.90 -20.63
CA ASN A 47 27.74 -9.74 -21.53
C ASN A 47 29.23 -9.38 -21.51
N SER A 48 29.58 -8.13 -21.22
CA SER A 48 30.97 -7.69 -21.11
C SER A 48 31.76 -8.38 -20.00
N LEU A 49 31.06 -8.89 -18.98
CA LEU A 49 31.66 -9.49 -17.78
C LEU A 49 32.36 -10.83 -18.08
N TYR A 50 32.05 -11.47 -19.21
CA TYR A 50 32.58 -12.77 -19.61
C TYR A 50 33.98 -12.72 -20.23
N PHE A 51 34.49 -11.53 -20.57
CA PHE A 51 35.65 -11.38 -21.44
C PHE A 51 36.88 -10.74 -20.78
N GLY A 52 36.85 -10.42 -19.48
CA GLY A 52 37.95 -9.73 -18.80
C GLY A 52 38.20 -10.15 -17.34
N ASP A 53 39.46 -10.02 -16.91
CA ASP A 53 39.90 -10.31 -15.53
C ASP A 53 39.43 -9.24 -14.51
N ASP A 54 38.95 -8.08 -14.98
CA ASP A 54 38.36 -7.00 -14.17
C ASP A 54 36.99 -6.58 -14.73
N PRO A 55 35.90 -7.26 -14.32
CA PRO A 55 34.56 -6.99 -14.81
C PRO A 55 34.04 -5.59 -14.47
N THR A 56 34.50 -4.97 -13.38
CA THR A 56 34.03 -3.62 -12.98
C THR A 56 34.58 -2.55 -13.91
N THR A 57 35.87 -2.64 -14.25
CA THR A 57 36.50 -1.69 -15.18
C THR A 57 35.92 -1.80 -16.58
N GLU A 58 35.68 -3.01 -17.09
CA GLU A 58 35.08 -3.20 -18.41
C GLU A 58 33.63 -2.71 -18.46
N ALA A 59 32.80 -3.06 -17.48
CA ALA A 59 31.42 -2.59 -17.41
C ALA A 59 31.36 -1.05 -17.31
N ARG A 60 32.23 -0.41 -16.51
CA ARG A 60 32.30 1.05 -16.41
C ARG A 60 32.67 1.70 -17.75
N ARG A 61 33.57 1.10 -18.53
CA ARG A 61 33.92 1.57 -19.87
C ARG A 61 32.73 1.51 -20.83
N GLN A 62 31.96 0.43 -20.80
CA GLN A 62 30.74 0.33 -21.62
C GLN A 62 29.66 1.32 -21.18
N LEU A 63 29.49 1.51 -19.88
CA LEU A 63 28.56 2.50 -19.34
C LEU A 63 28.90 3.93 -19.75
N GLU A 64 30.18 4.25 -19.96
CA GLU A 64 30.58 5.55 -20.54
C GLU A 64 30.11 5.71 -22.00
N ASP A 65 30.12 4.65 -22.80
CA ASP A 65 29.55 4.68 -24.16
C ASP A 65 28.04 4.92 -24.13
N TYR A 66 27.32 4.18 -23.29
CA TYR A 66 25.89 4.35 -23.11
C TYR A 66 25.53 5.72 -22.52
N ALA A 67 26.36 6.27 -21.63
CA ALA A 67 26.20 7.65 -21.15
C ALA A 67 26.33 8.64 -22.32
N ARG A 68 27.33 8.49 -23.20
CA ARG A 68 27.45 9.36 -24.40
C ARG A 68 26.22 9.28 -25.30
N LYS A 69 25.71 8.07 -25.59
CA LYS A 69 24.47 7.89 -26.37
C LYS A 69 23.27 8.56 -25.68
N ALA A 70 23.12 8.39 -24.37
CA ALA A 70 22.04 9.01 -23.60
C ALA A 70 22.14 10.55 -23.56
N ASN A 71 23.36 11.12 -23.55
CA ASN A 71 23.56 12.56 -23.69
C ASN A 71 23.02 13.07 -25.03
N LEU A 72 23.34 12.39 -26.13
CA LEU A 72 22.89 12.77 -27.47
C LEU A 72 21.36 12.76 -27.56
N ILE A 73 20.71 11.68 -27.14
CA ILE A 73 19.24 11.57 -27.14
C ILE A 73 18.60 12.71 -26.33
N ALA A 74 19.13 13.02 -25.14
CA ALA A 74 18.62 14.13 -24.31
C ALA A 74 18.89 15.52 -24.91
N GLN A 75 20.02 15.71 -25.59
CA GLN A 75 20.37 16.96 -26.28
C GLN A 75 19.51 17.18 -27.51
N ASP A 76 19.28 16.14 -28.29
CA ASP A 76 18.44 16.16 -29.49
C ASP A 76 17.01 16.53 -29.12
N TYR A 77 16.44 15.86 -28.11
CA TYR A 77 15.13 16.22 -27.56
C TYR A 77 15.08 17.69 -27.11
N TYR A 78 16.04 18.14 -26.30
CA TYR A 78 16.08 19.51 -25.81
C TYR A 78 16.19 20.54 -26.95
N ARG A 79 17.07 20.29 -27.94
CA ARG A 79 17.22 21.14 -29.14
C ARG A 79 15.92 21.25 -29.91
N ASN A 80 15.26 20.13 -30.15
CA ASN A 80 14.03 20.06 -30.94
C ASN A 80 12.89 20.80 -30.24
N VAL A 81 12.68 20.56 -28.94
CA VAL A 81 11.67 21.27 -28.15
C VAL A 81 11.95 22.77 -28.13
N ARG A 82 13.20 23.17 -27.90
CA ARG A 82 13.59 24.58 -27.89
C ARG A 82 13.37 25.25 -29.24
N ALA A 83 13.73 24.59 -30.34
CA ALA A 83 13.53 25.09 -31.69
C ALA A 83 12.05 25.26 -32.00
N ALA A 84 11.21 24.28 -31.64
CA ALA A 84 9.76 24.36 -31.80
C ALA A 84 9.17 25.55 -31.04
N TRP A 85 9.63 25.81 -29.82
CA TRP A 85 9.23 27.00 -29.05
C TRP A 85 9.66 28.32 -29.70
N ALA A 86 10.89 28.39 -30.20
CA ALA A 86 11.39 29.58 -30.90
C ALA A 86 10.58 29.89 -32.16
N GLU A 87 10.29 28.85 -32.96
CA GLU A 87 9.47 28.94 -34.17
C GLU A 87 8.03 29.37 -33.85
N ALA A 88 7.39 28.69 -32.89
CA ALA A 88 6.01 28.97 -32.48
C ALA A 88 5.85 30.41 -31.95
N ALA A 89 6.84 30.92 -31.21
CA ALA A 89 6.85 32.29 -30.71
C ALA A 89 7.32 33.33 -31.74
N GLY A 90 7.85 32.90 -32.90
CA GLY A 90 8.39 33.79 -33.93
C GLY A 90 9.61 34.59 -33.48
N ILE A 91 10.44 34.00 -32.59
CA ILE A 91 11.63 34.65 -32.03
C ILE A 91 12.90 33.91 -32.42
N SER A 92 14.01 34.64 -32.46
CA SER A 92 15.34 34.03 -32.41
C SER A 92 15.76 33.91 -30.95
N MET A 93 16.22 32.73 -30.56
CA MET A 93 16.78 32.49 -29.22
C MET A 93 18.31 32.51 -29.30
N PRO A 94 19.01 33.10 -28.30
CA PRO A 94 20.47 33.09 -28.24
C PRO A 94 21.06 31.69 -28.21
N ASP A 95 22.32 31.55 -28.60
CA ASP A 95 23.05 30.28 -28.47
C ASP A 95 23.19 29.86 -27.00
N TYR A 96 23.30 28.55 -26.78
CA TYR A 96 23.48 27.97 -25.46
C TYR A 96 24.49 26.83 -25.50
N LYS A 97 25.00 26.47 -24.32
CA LYS A 97 25.96 25.36 -24.18
C LYS A 97 25.27 24.12 -23.69
N GLU A 98 25.26 23.08 -24.52
CA GLU A 98 24.82 21.75 -24.12
C GLU A 98 25.69 21.19 -23.00
N ALA A 99 25.06 20.51 -22.05
CA ALA A 99 25.75 19.80 -20.99
C ALA A 99 26.16 18.41 -21.43
N GLN A 100 27.27 17.91 -20.88
CA GLN A 100 27.75 16.54 -21.08
C GLN A 100 27.94 15.89 -19.70
N VAL A 101 27.40 14.69 -19.52
CA VAL A 101 27.41 13.96 -18.26
C VAL A 101 28.09 12.61 -18.46
N SER A 102 29.17 12.36 -17.73
CA SER A 102 29.86 11.07 -17.75
C SER A 102 29.11 10.01 -16.95
N SER A 103 29.41 8.74 -17.22
CA SER A 103 28.92 7.61 -16.43
C SER A 103 29.32 7.74 -14.95
N ASP A 104 30.50 8.28 -14.65
CA ASP A 104 30.94 8.56 -13.27
C ASP A 104 30.04 9.57 -12.57
N ARG A 105 29.62 10.62 -13.27
CA ARG A 105 28.73 11.64 -12.70
C ARG A 105 27.34 11.05 -12.45
N ALA A 106 26.83 10.25 -13.39
CA ALA A 106 25.56 9.53 -13.22
C ALA A 106 25.65 8.53 -12.05
N PHE A 107 26.70 7.71 -12.00
CA PHE A 107 26.94 6.74 -10.95
C PHE A 107 27.03 7.39 -9.57
N TRP A 108 27.79 8.48 -9.45
CA TRP A 108 27.86 9.28 -8.22
C TRP A 108 26.46 9.67 -7.72
N GLN A 109 25.58 10.08 -8.64
CA GLN A 109 24.23 10.50 -8.31
C GLN A 109 23.32 9.33 -7.93
N ILE A 110 23.50 8.16 -8.54
CA ILE A 110 22.78 6.91 -8.25
C ILE A 110 23.12 6.38 -6.85
N VAL A 111 24.42 6.27 -6.53
CA VAL A 111 24.86 5.69 -5.25
C VAL A 111 24.89 6.70 -4.10
N GLY A 112 24.62 7.98 -4.40
CA GLY A 112 24.63 9.06 -3.42
C GLY A 112 26.04 9.47 -2.97
N GLY A 113 27.06 9.24 -3.80
CA GLY A 113 28.46 9.49 -3.49
C GLY A 113 28.91 8.70 -2.25
N TYR A 114 29.67 9.35 -1.38
CA TYR A 114 30.18 8.75 -0.13
C TYR A 114 29.26 8.91 1.08
N ASN A 115 28.00 9.32 0.89
CA ASN A 115 27.09 9.65 2.00
C ASN A 115 26.68 8.45 2.87
N ASN A 116 26.86 7.22 2.38
CA ASN A 116 26.63 5.99 3.15
C ASN A 116 27.90 5.46 3.83
N THR A 117 28.97 6.27 3.86
CA THR A 117 30.24 5.95 4.52
C THR A 117 30.51 6.96 5.64
N MET A 118 31.64 6.82 6.33
CA MET A 118 32.11 7.82 7.29
C MET A 118 32.45 9.19 6.65
N HIS A 119 32.47 9.29 5.32
CA HIS A 119 32.81 10.52 4.58
C HIS A 119 31.56 11.26 4.04
N VAL A 120 30.58 11.47 4.92
CA VAL A 120 29.36 12.24 4.60
C VAL A 120 29.72 13.65 4.14
N GLY A 121 29.12 14.12 3.04
CA GLY A 121 29.32 15.47 2.52
C GLY A 121 30.48 15.64 1.53
N ALA A 122 31.14 14.55 1.10
CA ALA A 122 32.11 14.59 0.01
C ALA A 122 31.48 15.18 -1.27
N LYS A 123 32.24 15.99 -2.03
CA LYS A 123 31.80 16.59 -3.29
C LYS A 123 32.35 15.82 -4.48
N PHE A 124 31.50 15.56 -5.47
CA PHE A 124 31.89 14.92 -6.73
C PHE A 124 33.13 15.57 -7.37
N THR A 125 33.16 16.90 -7.43
CA THR A 125 34.26 17.69 -8.02
C THR A 125 35.58 17.57 -7.28
N ASP A 126 35.58 17.15 -6.02
CA ASP A 126 36.80 16.95 -5.25
C ASP A 126 37.31 15.53 -5.47
N VAL A 127 36.41 14.57 -5.56
CA VAL A 127 36.73 13.16 -5.82
C VAL A 127 37.24 12.95 -7.25
N ILE A 128 36.51 13.44 -8.27
CA ILE A 128 36.87 13.21 -9.67
C ILE A 128 38.19 13.88 -10.07
N ASN A 129 38.53 15.00 -9.43
CA ASN A 129 39.76 15.74 -9.70
C ASN A 129 40.93 15.34 -8.78
N GLY A 130 40.79 14.29 -7.96
CA GLY A 130 41.83 13.85 -7.03
C GLY A 130 42.17 14.85 -5.92
N ARG A 131 41.26 15.79 -5.61
CA ARG A 131 41.42 16.84 -4.60
C ARG A 131 40.81 16.48 -3.24
N SER A 132 40.29 15.26 -3.09
CA SER A 132 39.73 14.78 -1.83
C SER A 132 40.83 14.65 -0.77
N LYS A 133 40.70 15.40 0.34
CA LYS A 133 41.63 15.32 1.49
C LYS A 133 41.66 13.94 2.16
N ALA A 134 40.59 13.15 1.98
CA ALA A 134 40.47 11.81 2.52
C ALA A 134 40.93 10.72 1.53
N GLY A 135 41.54 11.09 0.40
CA GLY A 135 42.04 10.12 -0.60
C GLY A 135 40.93 9.40 -1.38
N LEU A 136 39.71 9.93 -1.37
CA LEU A 136 38.56 9.30 -2.03
C LEU A 136 38.67 9.41 -3.55
N THR A 137 38.43 8.31 -4.25
CA THR A 137 38.45 8.22 -5.72
C THR A 137 37.14 7.66 -6.28
N MET A 138 36.90 7.85 -7.58
CA MET A 138 35.77 7.17 -8.23
C MET A 138 35.99 5.66 -8.31
N ASP A 139 37.22 5.21 -8.56
CA ASP A 139 37.54 3.78 -8.65
C ASP A 139 37.17 3.03 -7.37
N HIS A 140 37.47 3.62 -6.22
CA HIS A 140 37.07 3.05 -4.94
C HIS A 140 35.54 3.06 -4.77
N LEU A 141 34.87 4.13 -5.15
CA LEU A 141 33.41 4.24 -5.06
C LEU A 141 32.71 3.18 -5.93
N TRP A 142 33.19 2.95 -7.15
CA TRP A 142 32.72 1.88 -8.02
C TRP A 142 32.95 0.53 -7.36
N ALA A 143 34.20 0.21 -6.99
CA ALA A 143 34.56 -1.09 -6.44
C ALA A 143 33.80 -1.49 -5.16
N ILE A 144 33.45 -0.54 -4.29
CA ILE A 144 32.67 -0.85 -3.07
C ILE A 144 31.20 -1.07 -3.37
N ASN A 145 30.62 -0.34 -4.33
CA ASN A 145 29.19 -0.39 -4.63
C ASN A 145 28.84 -1.50 -5.62
N THR A 146 29.77 -1.95 -6.46
CA THR A 146 29.54 -3.04 -7.44
C THR A 146 30.08 -4.39 -6.98
N ARG A 147 30.58 -4.48 -5.73
CA ARG A 147 31.13 -5.73 -5.19
C ARG A 147 30.04 -6.82 -5.15
N GLY A 148 30.30 -7.93 -5.84
CA GLY A 148 29.40 -9.08 -5.86
C GLY A 148 28.16 -8.89 -6.72
N TYR A 149 28.15 -7.89 -7.61
CA TYR A 149 27.05 -7.70 -8.55
C TYR A 149 26.86 -8.92 -9.46
N THR A 150 25.61 -9.34 -9.58
CA THR A 150 25.15 -10.32 -10.56
C THR A 150 24.90 -9.64 -11.92
N GLU A 151 24.64 -10.43 -12.97
CA GLU A 151 24.20 -9.90 -14.26
C GLU A 151 22.98 -9.00 -14.15
N ASP A 152 22.00 -9.38 -13.32
CA ASP A 152 20.79 -8.60 -13.07
C ASP A 152 21.09 -7.26 -12.42
N ASP A 153 22.08 -7.21 -11.53
CA ASP A 153 22.51 -5.96 -10.88
C ASP A 153 23.22 -5.04 -11.88
N TRP A 154 24.04 -5.58 -12.77
CA TRP A 154 24.66 -4.81 -13.87
C TRP A 154 23.64 -4.32 -14.89
N ALA A 155 22.66 -5.14 -15.26
CA ALA A 155 21.56 -4.73 -16.14
C ALA A 155 20.74 -3.60 -15.50
N ARG A 156 20.46 -3.70 -14.19
CA ARG A 156 19.77 -2.64 -13.45
C ARG A 156 20.60 -1.35 -13.41
N LEU A 157 21.91 -1.46 -13.17
CA LEU A 157 22.80 -0.30 -13.16
C LEU A 157 22.89 0.38 -14.54
N ALA A 158 22.93 -0.39 -15.62
CA ALA A 158 22.94 0.14 -16.98
C ALA A 158 21.70 1.00 -17.27
N LYS A 159 20.51 0.48 -16.91
CA LYS A 159 19.27 1.25 -16.95
C LYS A 159 19.36 2.53 -16.12
N ASP A 160 19.85 2.44 -14.88
CA ASP A 160 19.92 3.58 -13.96
C ASP A 160 20.90 4.66 -14.49
N VAL A 161 22.06 4.27 -15.03
CA VAL A 161 23.07 5.18 -15.60
C VAL A 161 22.53 5.93 -16.81
N ILE A 162 21.86 5.25 -17.76
CA ILE A 162 21.26 5.90 -18.93
C ILE A 162 20.20 6.92 -18.50
N ASN A 163 19.29 6.51 -17.61
CA ASN A 163 18.23 7.38 -17.11
C ASN A 163 18.79 8.61 -16.38
N GLU A 164 19.77 8.40 -15.51
CA GLU A 164 20.35 9.50 -14.72
C GLU A 164 21.19 10.43 -15.59
N THR A 165 21.91 9.89 -16.57
CA THR A 165 22.62 10.68 -17.58
C THR A 165 21.67 11.60 -18.31
N ALA A 166 20.61 11.05 -18.92
CA ALA A 166 19.64 11.85 -19.67
C ALA A 166 18.98 12.96 -18.82
N ARG A 167 18.63 12.68 -17.56
CA ARG A 167 18.11 13.68 -16.62
C ARG A 167 19.10 14.79 -16.33
N LEU A 168 20.33 14.43 -15.96
CA LEU A 168 21.35 15.39 -15.60
C LEU A 168 21.71 16.25 -16.81
N THR A 169 21.78 15.67 -18.00
CA THR A 169 22.01 16.37 -19.26
C THR A 169 20.90 17.37 -19.53
N GLY A 170 19.62 16.96 -19.57
CA GLY A 170 18.50 17.88 -19.77
C GLY A 170 18.45 19.00 -18.72
N ARG A 171 18.70 18.66 -17.45
CA ARG A 171 18.74 19.64 -16.35
C ARG A 171 19.88 20.64 -16.48
N PHE A 172 21.10 20.18 -16.72
CA PHE A 172 22.27 21.05 -16.83
C PHE A 172 22.21 21.89 -18.10
N THR A 173 21.69 21.34 -19.19
CA THR A 173 21.43 22.09 -20.42
C THR A 173 20.41 23.21 -20.17
N ALA A 174 19.28 22.93 -19.50
CA ALA A 174 18.31 23.95 -19.11
C ALA A 174 18.92 25.04 -18.20
N GLN A 175 19.84 24.68 -17.30
CA GLN A 175 20.54 25.64 -16.45
C GLN A 175 21.55 26.51 -17.21
N ASN A 176 22.20 25.96 -18.23
CA ASN A 176 23.16 26.66 -19.07
C ASN A 176 22.47 27.53 -20.14
N ASP A 177 21.18 27.33 -20.39
CA ASP A 177 20.44 28.08 -21.40
C ASP A 177 20.14 29.51 -20.93
N PRO A 178 20.65 30.54 -21.65
CA PRO A 178 20.43 31.94 -21.29
C PRO A 178 18.95 32.36 -21.35
N THR A 179 18.09 31.58 -22.02
CA THR A 179 16.64 31.83 -22.04
C THR A 179 15.93 31.32 -20.79
N ARG A 180 16.62 30.58 -19.92
CA ARG A 180 16.19 30.12 -18.60
C ARG A 180 14.82 29.42 -18.62
N PRO A 181 14.64 28.35 -19.42
CA PRO A 181 13.39 27.60 -19.43
C PRO A 181 13.06 27.04 -18.04
N LYS A 182 11.78 26.80 -17.83
CA LYS A 182 11.34 25.96 -16.73
C LYS A 182 11.38 24.51 -17.17
N TYR A 183 11.34 23.59 -16.21
CA TYR A 183 11.16 22.18 -16.51
C TYR A 183 10.20 21.54 -15.51
N ALA A 184 9.63 20.41 -15.92
CA ALA A 184 8.88 19.50 -15.08
C ALA A 184 9.66 18.19 -14.87
N ARG A 185 9.35 17.48 -13.78
CA ARG A 185 9.76 16.09 -13.58
C ARG A 185 8.57 15.22 -13.97
N VAL A 186 8.66 14.53 -15.09
CA VAL A 186 7.54 13.80 -15.68
C VAL A 186 7.74 12.29 -15.47
N PRO A 187 6.90 11.62 -14.67
CA PRO A 187 6.94 10.17 -14.49
C PRO A 187 6.58 9.41 -15.77
N GLN A 188 7.09 8.19 -15.92
CA GLN A 188 6.72 7.29 -17.02
C GLN A 188 5.74 6.22 -16.50
N GLY A 189 4.47 6.58 -16.40
CA GLY A 189 3.45 5.72 -15.79
C GLY A 189 3.52 5.72 -14.25
N LYS A 190 3.36 4.55 -13.63
CA LYS A 190 3.29 4.40 -12.17
C LYS A 190 4.67 4.61 -11.55
N THR A 191 4.81 5.60 -10.67
CA THR A 191 6.08 5.94 -9.98
C THR A 191 5.92 5.93 -8.46
N CYS A 192 6.99 6.15 -7.70
CA CYS A 192 6.90 6.18 -6.24
C CYS A 192 6.23 7.48 -5.73
N ALA A 193 5.70 7.48 -4.51
CA ALA A 193 5.05 8.65 -3.91
C ALA A 193 5.96 9.89 -3.89
N PHE A 194 7.27 9.71 -3.67
CA PHE A 194 8.24 10.82 -3.66
C PHE A 194 8.39 11.46 -5.04
N CYS A 195 8.49 10.64 -6.09
CA CYS A 195 8.56 11.11 -7.46
C CYS A 195 7.26 11.79 -7.89
N ALA A 196 6.11 11.22 -7.52
CA ALA A 196 4.79 11.81 -7.75
C ALA A 196 4.64 13.18 -7.06
N MET A 197 5.13 13.34 -5.82
CA MET A 197 5.16 14.63 -5.13
C MET A 197 5.98 15.67 -5.91
N LEU A 198 7.15 15.29 -6.43
CA LEU A 198 7.97 16.21 -7.23
C LEU A 198 7.31 16.52 -8.57
N ALA A 199 6.70 15.54 -9.22
CA ALA A 199 5.94 15.73 -10.45
C ALA A 199 4.73 16.65 -10.26
N SER A 200 4.07 16.61 -9.08
CA SER A 200 2.91 17.47 -8.79
C SER A 200 3.15 18.98 -8.88
N ARG A 201 4.42 19.42 -8.94
CA ARG A 201 4.75 20.84 -9.05
C ARG A 201 4.62 21.40 -10.47
N GLY A 202 4.57 20.55 -11.50
CA GLY A 202 4.48 21.01 -12.89
C GLY A 202 5.76 21.68 -13.41
N PHE A 203 5.61 22.51 -14.44
CA PHE A 203 6.68 23.25 -15.10
C PHE A 203 7.11 24.49 -14.31
N VAL A 204 7.63 24.28 -13.09
CA VAL A 204 8.03 25.39 -12.19
C VAL A 204 9.52 25.36 -11.84
N TYR A 205 10.23 24.30 -12.21
CA TYR A 205 11.63 24.15 -11.82
C TYR A 205 12.54 24.98 -12.70
N ALA A 206 13.39 25.79 -12.08
CA ALA A 206 14.42 26.58 -12.76
C ALA A 206 15.84 26.20 -12.33
N SER A 207 15.98 25.45 -11.24
CA SER A 207 17.26 25.04 -10.66
C SER A 207 17.13 23.83 -9.75
N GLU A 208 18.28 23.26 -9.38
CA GLU A 208 18.40 22.16 -8.42
C GLU A 208 17.70 22.44 -7.07
N ASP A 209 17.86 23.67 -6.54
CA ASP A 209 17.27 24.11 -5.28
C ASP A 209 15.74 24.07 -5.31
N THR A 210 15.16 24.50 -6.43
CA THR A 210 13.70 24.51 -6.62
C THR A 210 13.14 23.12 -6.90
N ALA A 211 13.97 22.20 -7.42
CA ALA A 211 13.61 20.81 -7.75
C ALA A 211 13.67 19.84 -6.57
N GLY A 212 13.93 20.36 -5.36
CA GLY A 212 14.13 19.58 -4.14
C GLY A 212 15.60 19.25 -3.96
N LYS A 213 16.28 20.07 -3.16
CA LYS A 213 17.72 20.05 -2.83
C LYS A 213 18.23 18.79 -2.10
N TRP A 214 17.43 17.72 -2.08
CA TRP A 214 17.70 16.46 -1.40
C TRP A 214 17.62 15.32 -2.42
N HIS A 215 18.65 15.27 -3.28
CA HIS A 215 18.74 14.38 -4.42
C HIS A 215 19.03 12.95 -3.99
N ARG A 216 17.98 12.13 -3.92
CA ARG A 216 18.13 10.68 -4.07
C ARG A 216 17.10 10.21 -5.08
N TYR A 217 17.54 10.09 -6.33
CA TYR A 217 16.92 9.13 -7.22
C TYR A 217 17.27 7.76 -6.67
N HIS A 218 16.26 6.94 -6.41
CA HIS A 218 16.48 5.55 -5.99
C HIS A 218 16.46 4.64 -7.22
N HIS A 219 16.94 3.41 -7.05
CA HIS A 219 16.87 2.39 -8.08
C HIS A 219 15.45 2.26 -8.66
N GLY A 220 15.34 2.18 -9.99
CA GLY A 220 14.06 2.03 -10.67
C GLY A 220 13.24 3.31 -10.81
N CYS A 221 13.77 4.49 -10.46
CA CYS A 221 13.15 5.76 -10.82
C CYS A 221 13.20 5.95 -12.34
N ASP A 222 12.08 6.33 -12.94
CA ASP A 222 11.83 6.45 -14.38
C ASP A 222 11.52 7.89 -14.83
N CYS A 223 11.31 8.82 -13.90
CA CYS A 223 10.97 10.21 -14.20
C CYS A 223 11.98 10.85 -15.16
N LYS A 224 11.56 11.74 -16.05
CA LYS A 224 12.44 12.49 -16.96
C LYS A 224 12.34 14.00 -16.70
N ILE A 225 13.27 14.74 -17.28
CA ILE A 225 13.26 16.21 -17.26
C ILE A 225 12.67 16.68 -18.58
N VAL A 226 11.54 17.38 -18.52
CA VAL A 226 10.87 17.95 -19.69
C VAL A 226 10.97 19.47 -19.62
N PRO A 227 11.75 20.11 -20.51
CA PRO A 227 11.87 21.57 -20.55
C PRO A 227 10.62 22.20 -21.18
N SER A 228 10.31 23.42 -20.77
CA SER A 228 9.30 24.24 -21.43
C SER A 228 9.60 25.73 -21.29
N TRP A 229 9.22 26.47 -22.32
CA TRP A 229 9.23 27.92 -22.35
C TRP A 229 7.84 28.52 -22.17
N GLY A 230 6.81 27.75 -21.86
CA GLY A 230 5.46 28.27 -21.69
C GLY A 230 4.49 27.24 -21.11
N GLU A 231 3.20 27.40 -21.42
CA GLU A 231 2.19 26.40 -21.08
C GLU A 231 2.42 25.15 -21.94
N THR A 232 2.40 23.97 -21.31
CA THR A 232 2.70 22.69 -21.97
C THR A 232 1.92 21.59 -21.30
N GLU A 233 1.27 20.76 -22.12
CA GLU A 233 0.56 19.57 -21.69
C GLU A 233 1.29 18.35 -22.28
N ILE A 234 1.69 17.43 -21.40
CA ILE A 234 2.32 16.17 -21.81
C ILE A 234 1.31 15.04 -21.58
N ASP A 235 1.12 14.20 -22.59
CA ASP A 235 0.18 13.10 -22.56
C ASP A 235 0.52 12.12 -21.44
N GLY A 236 -0.50 11.69 -20.70
CA GLY A 236 -0.35 10.84 -19.53
C GLY A 236 0.21 11.54 -18.27
N TYR A 237 0.48 12.85 -18.31
CA TYR A 237 0.99 13.62 -17.17
C TYR A 237 0.03 14.71 -16.71
N ASP A 238 -0.58 14.50 -15.54
CA ASP A 238 -1.48 15.45 -14.88
C ASP A 238 -0.89 15.92 -13.53
N PRO A 239 -0.15 17.04 -13.50
CA PRO A 239 0.44 17.55 -12.27
C PRO A 239 -0.61 17.99 -11.24
N ASP A 240 -1.79 18.45 -11.68
CA ASP A 240 -2.85 18.91 -10.78
C ASP A 240 -3.52 17.74 -10.05
N LYS A 241 -3.74 16.61 -10.73
CA LYS A 241 -4.19 15.37 -10.08
C LYS A 241 -3.17 14.87 -9.06
N LEU A 242 -1.88 14.88 -9.38
CA LEU A 242 -0.83 14.50 -8.42
C LEU A 242 -0.80 15.45 -7.21
N LYS A 243 -1.02 16.75 -7.46
CA LYS A 243 -1.08 17.78 -6.41
C LYS A 243 -2.32 17.61 -5.52
N ALA A 244 -3.45 17.24 -6.10
CA ALA A 244 -4.66 16.92 -5.36
C ALA A 244 -4.44 15.73 -4.42
N ILE A 245 -3.79 14.65 -4.89
CA ILE A 245 -3.45 13.48 -4.06
C ILE A 245 -2.50 13.89 -2.92
N TYR A 246 -1.46 14.67 -3.21
CA TYR A 246 -0.55 15.19 -2.19
C TYR A 246 -1.30 16.02 -1.14
N GLN A 247 -2.21 16.90 -1.57
CA GLN A 247 -2.99 17.75 -0.67
C GLN A 247 -3.99 16.94 0.16
N GLN A 248 -4.61 15.91 -0.42
CA GLN A 248 -5.47 14.97 0.29
C GLN A 248 -4.69 14.26 1.40
N ALA A 249 -3.52 13.72 1.08
CA ALA A 249 -2.64 13.07 2.06
C ALA A 249 -2.20 14.04 3.18
N LYS A 250 -1.88 15.29 2.83
CA LYS A 250 -1.54 16.33 3.80
C LYS A 250 -2.72 16.68 4.72
N ASN A 251 -3.94 16.71 4.18
CA ASN A 251 -5.15 16.95 4.97
C ASN A 251 -5.46 15.77 5.90
N ALA A 252 -5.30 14.53 5.41
CA ALA A 252 -5.48 13.32 6.20
C ALA A 252 -4.48 13.25 7.36
N ALA A 253 -3.19 13.53 7.09
CA ALA A 253 -2.16 13.65 8.12
C ALA A 253 -2.56 14.65 9.21
N LYS A 254 -2.98 15.85 8.80
CA LYS A 254 -3.43 16.88 9.74
C LYS A 254 -4.64 16.44 10.57
N ALA A 255 -5.61 15.77 9.95
CA ALA A 255 -6.81 15.26 10.63
C ALA A 255 -6.46 14.18 11.67
N ALA A 256 -5.42 13.38 11.41
CA ALA A 256 -4.88 12.39 12.33
C ALA A 256 -4.00 12.97 13.45
N GLY A 257 -3.72 14.28 13.43
CA GLY A 257 -2.80 14.92 14.38
C GLY A 257 -1.31 14.76 14.03
N ASP A 258 -1.00 14.25 12.84
CA ASP A 258 0.37 14.13 12.33
C ASP A 258 0.91 15.48 11.80
N GLY A 259 2.24 15.56 11.68
CA GLY A 259 2.93 16.69 11.07
C GLY A 259 2.71 16.80 9.55
N SER A 260 3.13 17.94 8.98
CA SER A 260 3.05 18.17 7.53
C SER A 260 4.43 18.14 6.84
N ASP A 261 5.43 17.51 7.47
CA ASP A 261 6.72 17.32 6.83
C ASP A 261 6.58 16.38 5.61
N PRO A 262 7.46 16.50 4.61
CA PRO A 262 7.33 15.70 3.39
C PRO A 262 7.30 14.20 3.63
N ASN A 263 8.07 13.66 4.56
CA ASN A 263 8.11 12.21 4.79
C ASN A 263 6.78 11.70 5.35
N THR A 264 6.18 12.46 6.26
CA THR A 264 4.84 12.17 6.78
C THR A 264 3.81 12.20 5.67
N VAL A 265 3.75 13.27 4.87
CA VAL A 265 2.76 13.37 3.77
C VAL A 265 2.95 12.24 2.74
N LEU A 266 4.19 11.88 2.40
CA LEU A 266 4.49 10.78 1.49
C LEU A 266 4.06 9.42 2.07
N SER A 267 4.23 9.21 3.37
CA SER A 267 3.70 8.02 4.05
C SER A 267 2.17 7.96 3.95
N TRP A 268 1.49 9.09 4.09
CA TRP A 268 0.04 9.17 3.90
C TRP A 268 -0.36 8.95 2.44
N MET A 269 0.38 9.43 1.45
CA MET A 269 0.12 9.14 0.04
C MET A 269 0.14 7.62 -0.24
N ARG A 270 1.18 6.92 0.24
CA ARG A 270 1.29 5.45 0.10
C ARG A 270 0.14 4.71 0.77
N SER A 271 -0.33 5.24 1.90
CA SER A 271 -1.47 4.72 2.63
C SER A 271 -2.76 4.94 1.84
N GLU A 272 -3.11 6.17 1.51
CA GLU A 272 -4.45 6.53 1.01
C GLU A 272 -4.65 6.23 -0.49
N SER A 273 -3.57 6.06 -1.25
CA SER A 273 -3.66 5.76 -2.69
C SER A 273 -2.59 4.74 -3.10
N PRO A 274 -2.59 3.53 -2.52
CA PRO A 274 -1.50 2.56 -2.73
C PRO A 274 -1.37 2.16 -4.20
N ASP A 275 -2.50 2.04 -4.91
CA ASP A 275 -2.50 1.66 -6.33
C ASP A 275 -1.93 2.73 -7.26
N MET A 276 -1.81 3.97 -6.79
CA MET A 276 -1.20 5.06 -7.56
C MET A 276 0.33 5.02 -7.54
N PHE A 277 0.96 4.31 -6.58
CA PHE A 277 2.40 4.37 -6.36
C PHE A 277 3.07 3.01 -6.40
N THR A 278 4.29 2.93 -6.94
CA THR A 278 5.10 1.70 -6.93
C THR A 278 5.51 1.27 -5.53
N ASP A 279 5.54 2.21 -4.59
CA ASP A 279 5.81 2.01 -3.17
C ASP A 279 4.57 2.21 -2.29
N GLY A 280 3.38 2.01 -2.86
CA GLY A 280 2.11 2.00 -2.12
C GLY A 280 2.07 0.97 -0.99
N SER A 281 1.23 1.21 0.01
CA SER A 281 1.04 0.28 1.14
C SER A 281 0.58 -1.10 0.65
N GLU A 282 1.07 -2.16 1.30
CA GLU A 282 0.62 -3.53 1.07
C GLU A 282 -0.84 -3.77 1.51
N PHE A 283 -1.38 -2.89 2.36
CA PHE A 283 -2.75 -2.99 2.86
C PHE A 283 -3.67 -2.04 2.11
N ALA A 284 -4.67 -2.60 1.43
CA ALA A 284 -5.71 -1.82 0.77
C ALA A 284 -6.46 -0.95 1.80
N PRO A 285 -6.86 0.30 1.45
CA PRO A 285 -7.49 1.21 2.40
C PRO A 285 -8.81 0.70 3.00
N ASP A 286 -9.54 -0.13 2.25
CA ASP A 286 -10.80 -0.76 2.64
C ASP A 286 -10.62 -2.09 3.39
N LEU A 287 -9.38 -2.56 3.57
CA LEU A 287 -9.04 -3.83 4.25
C LEU A 287 -8.03 -3.62 5.37
N ARG A 288 -8.08 -2.47 6.04
CA ARG A 288 -7.21 -2.13 7.16
C ARG A 288 -7.92 -1.24 8.18
N ILE A 289 -7.36 -1.19 9.39
CA ILE A 289 -7.70 -0.14 10.35
C ILE A 289 -7.34 1.22 9.72
N PRO A 290 -8.27 2.17 9.66
CA PRO A 290 -8.00 3.50 9.13
C PRO A 290 -6.85 4.16 9.88
N ARG A 291 -5.86 4.64 9.14
CA ARG A 291 -4.71 5.34 9.71
C ARG A 291 -5.17 6.61 10.44
N GLY A 292 -4.53 6.95 11.55
CA GLY A 292 -4.89 8.05 12.42
C GLY A 292 -6.13 7.81 13.28
N SER A 293 -6.83 6.68 13.12
CA SER A 293 -8.00 6.38 13.93
C SER A 293 -7.63 6.15 15.40
N ARG A 294 -8.62 6.35 16.27
CA ARG A 294 -8.48 6.07 17.70
C ARG A 294 -8.09 4.62 17.95
N LEU A 295 -8.66 3.68 17.20
CA LEU A 295 -8.31 2.26 17.29
C LEU A 295 -6.83 2.02 16.94
N GLU A 296 -6.33 2.60 15.84
CA GLU A 296 -4.90 2.47 15.49
C GLU A 296 -3.99 2.98 16.62
N GLN A 297 -4.33 4.13 17.19
CA GLN A 297 -3.58 4.72 18.31
C GLN A 297 -3.60 3.84 19.55
N GLN A 298 -4.76 3.25 19.89
CA GLN A 298 -4.92 2.35 21.04
C GLN A 298 -4.17 1.03 20.86
N LEU A 299 -4.11 0.50 19.64
CA LEU A 299 -3.40 -0.74 19.33
C LEU A 299 -1.89 -0.53 19.20
N GLY A 300 -1.47 0.62 18.69
CA GLY A 300 -0.08 0.87 18.31
C GLY A 300 0.34 0.09 17.05
N GLU A 301 1.54 0.39 16.54
CA GLU A 301 1.97 -0.07 15.21
C GLU A 301 2.00 -1.61 15.07
N ALA A 302 2.56 -2.31 16.06
CA ALA A 302 2.75 -3.76 15.97
C ALA A 302 1.43 -4.53 15.91
N TYR A 303 0.46 -4.15 16.76
CA TYR A 303 -0.86 -4.78 16.79
C TYR A 303 -1.73 -4.36 15.63
N THR A 304 -1.70 -3.08 15.22
CA THR A 304 -2.38 -2.63 14.00
C THR A 304 -1.92 -3.41 12.77
N ARG A 305 -0.61 -3.58 12.58
CA ARG A 305 -0.08 -4.40 11.47
C ARG A 305 -0.55 -5.85 11.55
N ARG A 306 -0.69 -6.41 12.75
CA ARG A 306 -1.19 -7.78 12.94
C ARG A 306 -2.65 -7.93 12.53
N VAL A 307 -3.50 -6.99 12.94
CA VAL A 307 -4.93 -6.95 12.55
C VAL A 307 -5.06 -6.75 11.04
N ASN A 308 -4.34 -5.79 10.45
CA ASN A 308 -4.38 -5.53 9.01
C ASN A 308 -3.95 -6.75 8.18
N ARG A 309 -2.97 -7.55 8.66
CA ARG A 309 -2.61 -8.81 8.01
C ARG A 309 -3.75 -9.84 8.03
N LEU A 310 -4.55 -9.90 9.09
CA LEU A 310 -5.69 -10.81 9.15
C LEU A 310 -6.80 -10.38 8.19
N LEU A 311 -7.16 -9.08 8.18
CA LEU A 311 -8.10 -8.49 7.22
C LEU A 311 -7.65 -8.73 5.76
N ASN A 312 -6.35 -8.58 5.49
CA ASN A 312 -5.81 -8.82 4.16
C ASN A 312 -5.70 -10.30 3.80
N LYS A 313 -5.54 -11.21 4.76
CA LYS A 313 -5.36 -12.66 4.50
C LYS A 313 -6.68 -13.41 4.37
N THR A 314 -7.72 -13.03 5.10
CA THR A 314 -8.99 -13.77 5.09
C THR A 314 -9.60 -13.87 3.69
N GLU A 315 -10.21 -15.02 3.39
CA GLU A 315 -10.99 -15.25 2.16
C GLU A 315 -12.35 -14.50 2.21
N HIS A 316 -12.79 -14.12 3.41
CA HIS A 316 -14.05 -13.43 3.66
C HIS A 316 -13.91 -11.90 3.50
N LYS A 317 -13.61 -11.47 2.27
CA LYS A 317 -13.33 -10.05 1.97
C LYS A 317 -14.46 -9.10 2.32
N ASP A 318 -15.71 -9.52 2.15
CA ASP A 318 -16.87 -8.68 2.46
C ASP A 318 -16.96 -8.39 3.97
N ALA A 319 -16.80 -9.41 4.81
CA ALA A 319 -16.79 -9.21 6.26
C ALA A 319 -15.60 -8.36 6.72
N ALA A 320 -14.42 -8.55 6.12
CA ALA A 320 -13.24 -7.73 6.41
C ALA A 320 -13.45 -6.26 6.02
N ARG A 321 -14.05 -5.99 4.85
CA ARG A 321 -14.39 -4.64 4.39
C ARG A 321 -15.44 -3.99 5.28
N LEU A 322 -16.47 -4.73 5.68
CA LEU A 322 -17.49 -4.21 6.58
C LEU A 322 -16.86 -3.85 7.92
N TRP A 323 -16.03 -4.73 8.48
CA TRP A 323 -15.33 -4.46 9.74
C TRP A 323 -14.42 -3.23 9.63
N ALA A 324 -13.63 -3.12 8.55
CA ALA A 324 -12.72 -2.00 8.32
C ALA A 324 -13.46 -0.67 8.09
N LYS A 325 -14.60 -0.68 7.40
CA LYS A 325 -15.48 0.49 7.17
C LYS A 325 -15.89 1.17 8.48
N TYR A 326 -16.11 0.38 9.54
CA TYR A 326 -16.49 0.88 10.87
C TYR A 326 -15.31 1.02 11.84
N ALA A 327 -14.10 0.58 11.47
CA ALA A 327 -12.97 0.51 12.40
C ALA A 327 -12.50 1.86 12.96
N ALA A 328 -12.76 2.97 12.26
CA ALA A 328 -12.51 4.31 12.80
C ALA A 328 -13.40 4.66 14.02
N GLN A 329 -14.53 3.98 14.18
CA GLN A 329 -15.51 4.20 15.25
C GLN A 329 -15.30 3.27 16.44
N TYR A 330 -14.52 2.19 16.29
CA TYR A 330 -14.23 1.28 17.39
C TYR A 330 -13.40 1.98 18.48
N ASP A 331 -13.79 1.77 19.73
CA ASP A 331 -13.15 2.42 20.89
C ASP A 331 -12.95 1.42 22.02
N ILE A 332 -11.69 1.17 22.36
CA ILE A 332 -11.30 0.36 23.51
C ILE A 332 -11.23 1.26 24.75
N LYS A 333 -12.24 1.15 25.62
CA LYS A 333 -12.36 1.96 26.85
C LYS A 333 -11.39 1.52 27.94
N GLU A 334 -11.13 0.22 28.01
CA GLU A 334 -10.18 -0.39 28.94
C GLU A 334 -9.27 -1.38 28.20
N THR A 335 -7.96 -1.17 28.29
CA THR A 335 -6.94 -1.97 27.58
C THR A 335 -6.22 -2.98 28.48
N ARG A 336 -6.48 -2.94 29.80
CA ARG A 336 -5.85 -3.79 30.83
C ARG A 336 -6.88 -4.43 31.74
N LEU A 337 -8.01 -4.86 31.16
CA LEU A 337 -9.07 -5.52 31.91
C LEU A 337 -8.49 -6.74 32.66
N PRO A 338 -8.78 -6.95 33.96
CA PRO A 338 -8.18 -8.04 34.72
C PRO A 338 -8.58 -9.44 34.23
N LYS A 339 -9.77 -9.58 33.64
CA LYS A 339 -10.29 -10.86 33.16
C LYS A 339 -11.34 -10.67 32.06
N GLY A 340 -11.20 -11.48 31.01
CA GLY A 340 -12.15 -11.54 29.92
C GLY A 340 -12.02 -10.40 28.92
N ALA A 341 -13.01 -10.31 28.05
CA ALA A 341 -13.28 -9.19 27.17
C ALA A 341 -14.81 -9.03 27.11
N TYR A 342 -15.29 -7.81 26.88
CA TYR A 342 -16.71 -7.57 26.61
C TYR A 342 -16.91 -6.24 25.87
N PHE A 343 -17.97 -6.17 25.08
CA PHE A 343 -18.57 -4.93 24.61
C PHE A 343 -19.67 -4.44 25.56
N SER A 344 -19.72 -3.13 25.80
CA SER A 344 -20.76 -2.49 26.60
C SER A 344 -21.63 -1.56 25.75
N PRO A 345 -22.90 -1.90 25.50
CA PRO A 345 -23.84 -1.01 24.81
C PRO A 345 -24.10 0.30 25.56
N SER A 346 -23.83 0.34 26.88
CA SER A 346 -24.10 1.49 27.74
C SER A 346 -23.10 2.63 27.55
N ASP A 347 -21.86 2.32 27.19
CA ASP A 347 -20.81 3.31 26.91
C ASP A 347 -20.30 3.25 25.45
N GLY A 348 -20.84 2.32 24.66
CA GLY A 348 -20.50 2.10 23.25
C GLY A 348 -19.05 1.66 23.08
N GLY A 349 -18.48 0.93 24.03
CA GLY A 349 -17.05 0.66 24.11
C GLY A 349 -16.68 -0.80 24.35
N ILE A 350 -15.47 -1.14 23.92
CA ILE A 350 -14.84 -2.45 24.12
C ILE A 350 -13.95 -2.39 25.37
N HIS A 351 -14.05 -3.41 26.22
CA HIS A 351 -13.26 -3.56 27.44
C HIS A 351 -12.51 -4.89 27.35
N LEU A 352 -11.19 -4.85 27.33
CA LEU A 352 -10.36 -6.04 27.16
C LEU A 352 -8.95 -5.88 27.73
N ASN A 353 -8.21 -6.98 27.77
CA ASN A 353 -6.77 -6.94 27.97
C ASN A 353 -6.04 -7.07 26.63
N LEU A 354 -5.41 -6.00 26.15
CA LEU A 354 -4.78 -6.01 24.83
C LEU A 354 -3.70 -7.07 24.71
N ASP A 355 -2.84 -7.23 25.71
CA ASP A 355 -1.75 -8.20 25.66
C ASP A 355 -2.28 -9.64 25.59
N THR A 356 -3.31 -9.95 26.39
CA THR A 356 -3.97 -11.27 26.37
C THR A 356 -4.68 -11.51 25.05
N VAL A 357 -5.50 -10.57 24.57
CA VAL A 357 -6.23 -10.71 23.32
C VAL A 357 -5.28 -10.87 22.14
N MET A 358 -4.19 -10.12 22.11
CA MET A 358 -3.18 -10.22 21.05
C MET A 358 -2.38 -11.53 21.14
N ALA A 359 -2.18 -12.09 22.34
CA ALA A 359 -1.48 -13.37 22.50
C ALA A 359 -2.39 -14.59 22.22
N GLY A 360 -3.70 -14.45 22.44
CA GLY A 360 -4.64 -15.58 22.53
C GLY A 360 -4.62 -16.19 23.93
N ASP A 361 -5.56 -17.11 24.17
CA ASP A 361 -5.68 -17.83 25.43
C ASP A 361 -6.02 -19.32 25.20
N ASN A 362 -6.42 -20.04 26.25
CA ASN A 362 -6.72 -21.47 26.17
C ASN A 362 -7.99 -21.81 25.36
N ALA A 363 -8.81 -20.82 25.02
CA ALA A 363 -10.08 -20.95 24.32
C ALA A 363 -10.17 -20.08 23.06
N HIS A 364 -9.26 -19.12 22.87
CA HIS A 364 -9.30 -18.19 21.73
C HIS A 364 -7.95 -18.07 21.05
N ARG A 365 -7.95 -18.05 19.71
CA ARG A 365 -6.75 -17.76 18.93
C ARG A 365 -6.30 -16.31 19.14
N PRO A 366 -5.03 -15.99 18.82
CA PRO A 366 -4.56 -14.62 18.89
C PRO A 366 -5.43 -13.66 18.06
N VAL A 367 -5.73 -12.49 18.62
CA VAL A 367 -6.57 -11.42 18.04
C VAL A 367 -8.07 -11.75 17.96
N GLN A 368 -8.48 -13.01 18.16
CA GLN A 368 -9.87 -13.45 17.97
C GLN A 368 -10.86 -12.63 18.81
N ASN A 369 -10.60 -12.45 20.10
CA ASN A 369 -11.50 -11.69 20.97
C ASN A 369 -11.62 -10.21 20.59
N LEU A 370 -10.61 -9.62 19.92
CA LEU A 370 -10.76 -8.26 19.41
C LEU A 370 -11.88 -8.23 18.35
N PHE A 371 -11.91 -9.21 17.44
CA PHE A 371 -12.95 -9.32 16.42
C PHE A 371 -14.30 -9.71 17.00
N HIS A 372 -14.33 -10.55 18.04
CA HIS A 372 -15.56 -10.88 18.76
C HIS A 372 -16.20 -9.63 19.38
N GLU A 373 -15.46 -8.91 20.23
CA GLU A 373 -16.02 -7.72 20.90
C GLU A 373 -16.32 -6.57 19.92
N SER A 374 -15.51 -6.41 18.88
CA SER A 374 -15.84 -5.46 17.83
C SER A 374 -16.98 -5.93 16.91
N GLY A 375 -17.30 -7.23 16.89
CA GLY A 375 -18.51 -7.76 16.26
C GLY A 375 -19.77 -7.32 16.98
N HIS A 376 -19.76 -7.36 18.32
CA HIS A 376 -20.82 -6.76 19.13
C HIS A 376 -20.94 -5.26 18.90
N MET A 377 -19.81 -4.55 18.86
CA MET A 377 -19.80 -3.13 18.56
C MET A 377 -20.29 -2.82 17.15
N LEU A 378 -19.97 -3.65 16.16
CA LEU A 378 -20.44 -3.52 14.78
C LEU A 378 -21.96 -3.70 14.70
N ASP A 379 -22.52 -4.73 15.34
CA ASP A 379 -23.98 -4.93 15.46
C ASP A 379 -24.65 -3.69 16.10
N TRP A 380 -24.01 -3.10 17.11
CA TRP A 380 -24.45 -1.85 17.74
C TRP A 380 -24.36 -0.61 16.83
N LEU A 381 -23.30 -0.51 16.03
CA LEU A 381 -23.12 0.61 15.10
C LEU A 381 -24.08 0.52 13.92
N LEU A 382 -24.43 -0.69 13.49
CA LEU A 382 -25.39 -0.93 12.40
C LEU A 382 -26.82 -0.58 12.83
N ASP A 383 -27.28 -1.08 13.97
CA ASP A 383 -28.65 -0.78 14.45
C ASP A 383 -28.86 -1.00 15.95
N LYS A 384 -27.94 -0.49 16.81
CA LYS A 384 -28.06 -0.53 18.28
C LYS A 384 -28.40 -1.93 18.84
N ASN A 385 -27.74 -2.97 18.33
CA ASN A 385 -27.92 -4.40 18.65
C ASN A 385 -29.22 -5.01 18.11
N SER A 386 -29.85 -4.34 17.16
CA SER A 386 -31.05 -4.83 16.49
C SER A 386 -30.73 -5.34 15.09
N PHE A 387 -29.53 -5.11 14.55
CA PHE A 387 -29.21 -5.51 13.19
C PHE A 387 -29.25 -7.04 13.08
N SER A 388 -28.46 -7.75 13.88
CA SER A 388 -28.44 -9.23 13.89
C SER A 388 -29.77 -9.88 14.30
N TRP A 389 -30.61 -9.15 15.04
CA TRP A 389 -31.92 -9.59 15.48
C TRP A 389 -33.03 -9.29 14.47
N ALA A 390 -32.86 -8.30 13.60
CA ALA A 390 -33.86 -7.89 12.64
C ALA A 390 -34.12 -8.97 11.58
N PRO A 391 -35.29 -8.95 10.93
CA PRO A 391 -35.54 -9.83 9.79
C PRO A 391 -34.63 -9.49 8.60
N HIS A 392 -33.87 -10.46 8.13
CA HIS A 392 -33.11 -10.37 6.87
C HIS A 392 -33.77 -11.27 5.83
N ASN A 393 -34.20 -10.69 4.71
CA ASN A 393 -35.04 -11.36 3.71
C ASN A 393 -36.26 -12.08 4.33
N GLY A 394 -36.90 -11.42 5.30
CA GLY A 394 -38.10 -11.91 5.97
C GLY A 394 -37.87 -13.05 6.97
N LYS A 395 -36.63 -13.34 7.34
CA LYS A 395 -36.28 -14.39 8.32
C LYS A 395 -35.50 -13.80 9.49
N LEU A 396 -35.80 -14.25 10.71
CA LEU A 396 -35.01 -13.92 11.89
C LEU A 396 -33.80 -14.85 11.99
N PHE A 397 -32.63 -14.29 12.33
CA PHE A 397 -31.38 -15.06 12.39
C PHE A 397 -31.44 -16.15 13.47
N ASN A 398 -32.01 -15.84 14.63
CA ASN A 398 -32.23 -16.79 15.72
C ASN A 398 -33.07 -18.02 15.30
N ASP A 399 -34.02 -17.86 14.38
CA ASP A 399 -34.86 -18.95 13.91
C ASP A 399 -34.10 -19.86 12.95
N VAL A 400 -33.15 -19.31 12.21
CA VAL A 400 -32.24 -20.11 11.38
C VAL A 400 -31.27 -20.88 12.28
N LEU A 401 -30.68 -20.23 13.28
CA LEU A 401 -29.79 -20.86 14.27
C LEU A 401 -30.46 -22.03 14.99
N LYS A 402 -31.69 -21.82 15.48
CA LYS A 402 -32.46 -22.88 16.16
C LYS A 402 -32.76 -24.06 15.24
N ARG A 403 -33.03 -23.82 13.95
CA ARG A 403 -33.30 -24.90 12.98
C ARG A 403 -32.06 -25.73 12.68
N ASP A 404 -30.91 -25.10 12.50
CA ASP A 404 -29.64 -25.83 12.31
C ASP A 404 -29.31 -26.66 13.56
N ALA A 405 -29.39 -26.04 14.75
CA ALA A 405 -29.11 -26.72 16.01
C ALA A 405 -30.08 -27.89 16.29
N GLN A 406 -31.38 -27.71 16.02
CA GLN A 406 -32.37 -28.78 16.19
C GLN A 406 -32.10 -29.94 15.23
N ARG A 407 -31.68 -29.67 13.99
CA ARG A 407 -31.32 -30.72 13.02
C ARG A 407 -30.14 -31.56 13.49
N ILE A 408 -29.12 -30.92 14.09
CA ILE A 408 -28.00 -31.63 14.71
C ILE A 408 -28.52 -32.51 15.85
N PHE A 409 -29.33 -31.94 16.75
CA PHE A 409 -29.91 -32.68 17.87
C PHE A 409 -30.68 -33.93 17.40
N ASP A 410 -31.58 -33.77 16.45
CA ASP A 410 -32.43 -34.86 15.95
C ASP A 410 -31.60 -35.95 15.27
N THR A 411 -30.59 -35.54 14.50
CA THR A 411 -29.69 -36.46 13.78
C THR A 411 -28.83 -37.26 14.76
N THR A 412 -28.20 -36.59 15.73
CA THR A 412 -27.42 -37.27 16.77
C THR A 412 -28.32 -38.18 17.62
N GLN A 413 -29.54 -37.76 17.93
CA GLN A 413 -30.50 -38.59 18.64
C GLN A 413 -30.82 -39.88 17.86
N ALA A 414 -31.12 -39.76 16.57
CA ALA A 414 -31.39 -40.90 15.70
C ALA A 414 -30.19 -41.85 15.61
N THR A 415 -28.97 -41.33 15.51
CA THR A 415 -27.74 -42.15 15.52
C THR A 415 -27.58 -42.91 16.83
N LEU A 416 -27.75 -42.24 17.98
CA LEU A 416 -27.64 -42.90 19.28
C LEU A 416 -28.70 -43.99 19.46
N MET A 417 -29.94 -43.76 18.99
CA MET A 417 -31.00 -44.77 19.00
C MET A 417 -30.65 -45.97 18.11
N ALA A 418 -30.09 -45.74 16.91
CA ALA A 418 -29.68 -46.80 16.00
C ALA A 418 -28.50 -47.64 16.54
N GLU A 419 -27.70 -47.06 17.43
CA GLU A 419 -26.56 -47.71 18.09
C GLU A 419 -26.91 -48.32 19.47
N ASP A 420 -28.20 -48.40 19.83
CA ASP A 420 -28.67 -48.84 21.16
C ASP A 420 -28.02 -48.09 22.34
N LYS A 421 -27.66 -46.81 22.14
CA LYS A 421 -27.08 -45.92 23.16
C LYS A 421 -28.15 -45.04 23.80
N PRO A 422 -27.93 -44.52 25.03
CA PRO A 422 -28.84 -43.58 25.65
C PRO A 422 -29.07 -42.33 24.77
N ALA A 423 -30.30 -42.10 24.33
CA ALA A 423 -30.68 -41.02 23.41
C ALA A 423 -31.58 -39.95 24.05
N GLY A 424 -31.57 -39.85 25.38
CA GLY A 424 -32.22 -38.75 26.11
C GLY A 424 -31.48 -37.42 25.90
N ARG A 425 -32.15 -36.29 26.10
CA ARG A 425 -31.62 -34.94 25.81
C ARG A 425 -30.20 -34.69 26.32
N GLN A 426 -29.91 -35.01 27.58
CA GLN A 426 -28.57 -34.84 28.14
C GLN A 426 -27.52 -35.70 27.42
N SER A 427 -27.86 -36.94 27.06
CA SER A 427 -26.96 -37.84 26.34
C SER A 427 -26.69 -37.35 24.92
N VAL A 428 -27.70 -36.82 24.24
CA VAL A 428 -27.57 -36.21 22.91
C VAL A 428 -26.67 -34.98 22.97
N MET A 429 -26.93 -34.02 23.87
CA MET A 429 -26.08 -32.83 24.04
C MET A 429 -24.62 -33.18 24.33
N LYS A 430 -24.41 -34.18 25.19
CA LYS A 430 -23.08 -34.68 25.54
C LYS A 430 -22.38 -35.36 24.36
N ALA A 431 -23.13 -36.08 23.52
CA ALA A 431 -22.59 -36.71 22.31
C ALA A 431 -22.13 -35.65 21.31
N ILE A 432 -22.95 -34.62 21.04
CA ILE A 432 -22.59 -33.50 20.17
C ILE A 432 -21.31 -32.81 20.66
N ALA A 433 -21.26 -32.40 21.93
CA ALA A 433 -20.09 -31.73 22.50
C ALA A 433 -18.83 -32.62 22.44
N ARG A 434 -18.96 -33.93 22.68
CA ARG A 434 -17.83 -34.88 22.58
C ARG A 434 -17.33 -35.03 21.15
N GLU A 435 -18.22 -35.09 20.18
CA GLU A 435 -17.86 -35.17 18.76
C GLU A 435 -17.05 -33.95 18.34
N ILE A 436 -17.54 -32.75 18.64
CA ILE A 436 -16.82 -31.50 18.39
C ILE A 436 -15.47 -31.52 19.11
N ALA A 437 -15.47 -31.88 20.39
CA ALA A 437 -14.25 -31.87 21.20
C ALA A 437 -13.19 -32.89 20.75
N THR A 438 -13.60 -33.99 20.13
CA THR A 438 -12.70 -35.02 19.60
C THR A 438 -12.03 -34.56 18.29
N ASN A 439 -12.73 -33.74 17.50
CA ASN A 439 -12.32 -33.39 16.14
C ASN A 439 -11.84 -31.94 15.98
N SER A 440 -11.67 -31.20 17.07
CA SER A 440 -11.26 -29.78 17.03
C SER A 440 -10.36 -29.41 18.20
N ALA A 441 -9.51 -28.40 18.01
CA ALA A 441 -8.82 -27.75 19.12
C ALA A 441 -9.81 -26.91 19.94
N LYS A 442 -9.57 -26.75 21.24
CA LYS A 442 -10.44 -25.93 22.10
C LYS A 442 -10.59 -24.49 21.59
N THR A 443 -9.54 -23.95 20.96
CA THR A 443 -9.51 -22.60 20.40
C THR A 443 -10.40 -22.39 19.17
N ASP A 444 -10.98 -23.46 18.61
CA ASP A 444 -11.73 -23.42 17.35
C ASP A 444 -13.22 -23.66 17.56
N ARG A 445 -13.68 -23.66 18.82
CA ARG A 445 -15.00 -24.15 19.24
C ARG A 445 -16.04 -23.05 19.43
N ASN A 446 -15.95 -21.93 18.70
CA ASN A 446 -17.01 -20.91 18.62
C ASN A 446 -18.42 -21.51 18.39
N VAL A 447 -18.47 -22.63 17.66
CA VAL A 447 -19.69 -23.41 17.43
C VAL A 447 -20.37 -23.91 18.72
N GLU A 448 -19.62 -24.13 19.81
CA GLU A 448 -20.15 -24.54 21.11
C GLU A 448 -20.95 -23.41 21.77
N ASP A 449 -20.51 -22.15 21.66
CA ASP A 449 -21.27 -20.97 22.11
C ASP A 449 -22.59 -20.83 21.34
N MET A 450 -22.53 -21.02 20.03
CA MET A 450 -23.74 -21.01 19.18
C MET A 450 -24.71 -22.15 19.51
N LEU A 451 -24.20 -23.34 19.83
CA LEU A 451 -25.02 -24.48 20.25
C LEU A 451 -25.65 -24.24 21.63
N GLN A 452 -24.89 -23.67 22.57
CA GLN A 452 -25.44 -23.24 23.86
C GLN A 452 -26.54 -22.20 23.65
N ALA A 453 -26.31 -21.21 22.78
CA ALA A 453 -27.30 -20.19 22.45
C ALA A 453 -28.59 -20.80 21.90
N ALA A 454 -28.48 -21.71 20.92
CA ALA A 454 -29.63 -22.26 20.20
C ALA A 454 -30.36 -23.37 20.96
N LEU A 455 -29.63 -24.24 21.68
CA LEU A 455 -30.18 -25.41 22.37
C LEU A 455 -30.47 -25.16 23.85
N GLY A 456 -29.80 -24.21 24.49
CA GLY A 456 -29.99 -23.82 25.88
C GLY A 456 -28.81 -24.20 26.80
N ASP A 457 -28.89 -23.73 28.06
CA ASP A 457 -27.83 -23.82 29.07
C ASP A 457 -27.51 -25.25 29.55
N ASP A 458 -28.27 -26.26 29.11
CA ASP A 458 -27.99 -27.66 29.35
C ASP A 458 -27.08 -28.29 28.26
N TYR A 459 -26.58 -27.49 27.32
CA TYR A 459 -25.51 -27.87 26.43
C TYR A 459 -24.18 -28.09 27.20
N HIS A 460 -23.43 -29.13 26.81
CA HIS A 460 -22.25 -29.61 27.56
C HIS A 460 -20.91 -29.17 26.93
N GLY A 461 -20.86 -27.93 26.46
CA GLY A 461 -19.67 -27.34 25.82
C GLY A 461 -18.47 -27.17 26.76
N SER A 462 -17.29 -27.06 26.16
CA SER A 462 -16.00 -26.76 26.78
C SER A 462 -15.61 -25.28 26.67
N VAL A 463 -16.23 -24.58 25.71
CA VAL A 463 -16.32 -23.13 25.54
C VAL A 463 -17.81 -22.77 25.62
N GLY A 464 -18.14 -21.59 26.15
CA GLY A 464 -19.50 -21.28 26.60
C GLY A 464 -19.61 -20.03 27.47
N HIS A 465 -20.84 -19.52 27.56
CA HIS A 465 -21.22 -18.49 28.52
C HIS A 465 -21.73 -19.08 29.85
N PRO A 466 -21.72 -18.31 30.95
CA PRO A 466 -22.33 -18.72 32.22
C PRO A 466 -23.82 -19.07 32.07
N LYS A 467 -24.31 -19.98 32.92
CA LYS A 467 -25.75 -20.32 32.96
C LYS A 467 -26.62 -19.08 33.15
N GLY A 468 -27.70 -19.00 32.39
CA GLY A 468 -28.63 -17.88 32.41
C GLY A 468 -28.19 -16.68 31.58
N TYR A 469 -27.08 -16.77 30.84
CA TYR A 469 -26.61 -15.68 29.96
C TYR A 469 -27.63 -15.35 28.88
N PHE A 470 -28.04 -16.35 28.09
CA PHE A 470 -28.93 -16.14 26.96
C PHE A 470 -30.37 -15.81 27.35
N ARG A 471 -30.85 -16.21 28.55
CA ARG A 471 -32.22 -15.99 29.05
C ARG A 471 -33.35 -16.34 28.07
N GLN A 472 -33.10 -17.23 27.09
CA GLN A 472 -33.99 -17.48 25.94
C GLN A 472 -34.29 -16.24 25.08
N SER A 473 -33.46 -15.20 25.17
CA SER A 473 -33.54 -13.98 24.37
C SER A 473 -33.05 -14.27 22.96
N GLY A 474 -33.96 -14.20 21.98
CA GLY A 474 -33.60 -14.33 20.56
C GLY A 474 -32.60 -13.27 20.12
N GLN A 475 -32.65 -12.07 20.71
CA GLN A 475 -31.70 -11.00 20.44
C GLN A 475 -30.28 -11.38 20.88
N LEU A 476 -30.10 -11.84 22.12
CA LEU A 476 -28.77 -12.25 22.61
C LEU A 476 -28.21 -13.43 21.81
N GLN A 477 -29.07 -14.38 21.43
CA GLN A 477 -28.68 -15.50 20.58
C GLN A 477 -28.18 -15.05 19.20
N SER A 478 -28.88 -14.11 18.56
CA SER A 478 -28.48 -13.52 17.29
C SER A 478 -27.18 -12.73 17.40
N THR A 479 -27.06 -11.87 18.41
CA THR A 479 -25.90 -10.99 18.60
C THR A 479 -24.62 -11.79 18.89
N GLU A 480 -24.68 -12.82 19.74
CA GLU A 480 -23.51 -13.69 19.93
C GLU A 480 -23.14 -14.46 18.67
N ALA A 481 -24.11 -15.09 17.99
CA ALA A 481 -23.80 -15.82 16.77
C ALA A 481 -23.20 -14.90 15.69
N PHE A 482 -23.61 -13.63 15.63
CA PHE A 482 -23.02 -12.65 14.72
C PHE A 482 -21.55 -12.36 15.07
N ALA A 483 -21.23 -12.14 16.35
CA ALA A 483 -19.86 -11.91 16.81
C ALA A 483 -18.95 -13.15 16.62
N GLU A 484 -19.45 -14.34 16.95
CA GLU A 484 -18.76 -15.62 16.77
C GLU A 484 -18.45 -15.91 15.29
N MET A 485 -19.40 -15.64 14.39
CA MET A 485 -19.17 -15.82 12.95
C MET A 485 -18.19 -14.79 12.39
N LEU A 486 -18.28 -13.54 12.84
CA LEU A 486 -17.38 -12.48 12.40
C LEU A 486 -15.94 -12.76 12.83
N ASP A 487 -15.72 -13.13 14.09
CA ASP A 487 -14.37 -13.44 14.57
C ASP A 487 -13.75 -14.64 13.86
N ALA A 488 -14.57 -15.65 13.52
CA ALA A 488 -14.12 -16.88 12.90
C ALA A 488 -13.68 -16.59 11.47
N GLN A 489 -14.46 -15.80 10.73
CA GLN A 489 -14.08 -15.35 9.39
C GLN A 489 -12.79 -14.52 9.39
N MET A 490 -12.50 -13.74 10.42
CA MET A 490 -11.33 -12.85 10.45
C MET A 490 -10.06 -13.52 10.99
N ALA A 491 -10.16 -14.27 12.07
CA ALA A 491 -9.02 -14.76 12.85
C ALA A 491 -8.93 -16.28 12.98
N ASN A 492 -10.00 -17.03 12.68
CA ASN A 492 -10.02 -18.48 12.89
C ASN A 492 -10.74 -19.26 11.77
N PRO A 493 -10.06 -19.53 10.63
CA PRO A 493 -10.64 -20.29 9.53
C PRO A 493 -11.12 -21.70 9.90
N GLU A 494 -10.51 -22.32 10.92
CA GLU A 494 -10.94 -23.64 11.39
C GLU A 494 -12.24 -23.57 12.20
N ALA A 495 -12.40 -22.54 13.04
CA ALA A 495 -13.69 -22.26 13.67
C ALA A 495 -14.77 -21.97 12.63
N TRP A 496 -14.46 -21.19 11.59
CA TRP A 496 -15.42 -20.92 10.52
C TRP A 496 -15.81 -22.19 9.78
N ARG A 497 -14.86 -23.10 9.51
CA ARG A 497 -15.13 -24.41 8.91
C ARG A 497 -16.09 -25.24 9.77
N LEU A 498 -15.90 -25.24 11.09
CA LEU A 498 -16.79 -25.93 12.02
C LEU A 498 -18.18 -25.29 12.05
N ILE A 499 -18.26 -23.96 12.15
CA ILE A 499 -19.53 -23.22 12.08
C ILE A 499 -20.27 -23.54 10.79
N ALA A 500 -19.62 -23.47 9.63
CA ALA A 500 -20.25 -23.76 8.34
C ALA A 500 -20.72 -25.22 8.21
N ASN A 501 -20.07 -26.16 8.91
CA ASN A 501 -20.48 -27.57 8.92
C ASN A 501 -21.71 -27.81 9.81
N TYR A 502 -21.73 -27.24 11.01
CA TYR A 502 -22.81 -27.47 11.98
C TYR A 502 -24.01 -26.51 11.76
N PHE A 503 -23.76 -25.28 11.30
CA PHE A 503 -24.76 -24.24 11.05
C PHE A 503 -24.73 -23.73 9.60
N PRO A 504 -24.96 -24.60 8.59
CA PRO A 504 -24.80 -24.22 7.19
C PRO A 504 -25.78 -23.14 6.72
N GLU A 505 -27.05 -23.20 7.15
CA GLU A 505 -28.05 -22.20 6.76
C GLU A 505 -27.82 -20.87 7.48
N SER A 506 -27.39 -20.93 8.73
CA SER A 506 -27.06 -19.74 9.52
C SER A 506 -25.80 -19.05 9.00
N ALA A 507 -24.76 -19.81 8.64
CA ALA A 507 -23.54 -19.28 8.02
C ALA A 507 -23.84 -18.61 6.67
N LYS A 508 -24.75 -19.19 5.88
CA LYS A 508 -25.23 -18.57 4.64
C LYS A 508 -25.97 -17.26 4.91
N MET A 509 -26.87 -17.26 5.88
CA MET A 509 -27.62 -16.05 6.27
C MET A 509 -26.68 -14.95 6.78
N PHE A 510 -25.68 -15.29 7.59
CA PHE A 510 -24.67 -14.34 8.05
C PHE A 510 -23.95 -13.66 6.87
N ASN A 511 -23.51 -14.42 5.87
CA ASN A 511 -22.88 -13.83 4.68
C ASN A 511 -23.85 -12.90 3.93
N THR A 512 -25.14 -13.23 3.87
CA THR A 512 -26.17 -12.33 3.31
C THR A 512 -26.29 -11.05 4.14
N MET A 513 -26.31 -11.14 5.47
CA MET A 513 -26.35 -9.97 6.36
C MET A 513 -25.14 -9.05 6.15
N ILE A 514 -23.94 -9.63 6.00
CA ILE A 514 -22.72 -8.86 5.71
C ILE A 514 -22.86 -8.10 4.37
N GLN A 515 -23.39 -8.74 3.33
CA GLN A 515 -23.60 -8.09 2.03
C GLN A 515 -24.67 -6.99 2.07
N GLU A 516 -25.74 -7.21 2.83
CA GLU A 516 -26.78 -6.20 3.07
C GLU A 516 -26.23 -4.96 3.79
N ALA A 517 -25.34 -5.14 4.76
CA ALA A 517 -24.71 -4.02 5.48
C ALA A 517 -23.62 -3.27 4.69
N LEU A 518 -23.08 -3.90 3.64
CA LEU A 518 -22.11 -3.28 2.73
C LEU A 518 -22.77 -2.43 1.64
N SER A 519 -23.94 -2.87 1.17
CA SER A 519 -24.76 -2.22 0.16
C SER A 519 -25.25 -0.85 0.64
#